data_AF-A0A8J5C7J2-F1
#
_entry.id   AF-A0A8J5C7J2-F1
#
_cell.length_a   1.000
_cell.length_b   1.000
_cell.length_c   1.000
_cell.angle_alpha   90.00
_cell.angle_beta   90.00
_cell.angle_gamma   90.00
#
_symmetry.space_group_name_H-M   'P 1'
#
loop_
_entity.id
_entity.type
_entity.pdbx_description
1 polymer ?
#
loop_
_entity_poly.entity_id
_entity_poly.type
_entity_poly.pdbx_seq_one_letter_code
_entity_poly.pdbx_strand_id
1 'polypeptide(L)'
;MELTDELAAISIETEPRKVLNEAPKKGKVRKSQSAEEYQRQVDLYESGPPIQTLTSILERDYSEIDGMNRLDRHAVRHAAERAYFLKRYQDCIKLVDDSKLLESPEVEKKHARDVEEIRIVYNSAKSLL
;
A
#
# COMPACT_ATOMS: atom_id res chain seq x y z
N MET A 1 21.24 -44.76 -32.73
CA MET A 1 21.52 -43.31 -32.63
C MET A 1 21.33 -42.99 -31.16
N GLU A 2 22.42 -43.12 -30.42
CA GLU A 2 22.47 -43.08 -28.96
C GLU A 2 22.58 -41.61 -28.53
N LEU A 3 21.67 -41.16 -27.67
CA LEU A 3 21.76 -39.85 -27.01
C LEU A 3 22.54 -40.06 -25.72
N THR A 4 23.83 -39.76 -25.82
CA THR A 4 24.87 -39.83 -24.79
C THR A 4 24.66 -38.80 -23.68
N ASP A 5 24.61 -39.27 -22.43
CA ASP A 5 25.51 -38.91 -21.32
C ASP A 5 25.80 -37.44 -20.94
N GLU A 6 25.02 -36.44 -21.36
CA GLU A 6 25.31 -35.04 -20.98
C GLU A 6 24.58 -34.50 -19.74
N LEU A 7 23.69 -35.28 -19.10
CA LEU A 7 23.00 -34.83 -17.87
C LEU A 7 23.57 -35.39 -16.56
N ALA A 8 24.56 -36.28 -16.62
CA ALA A 8 25.15 -36.92 -15.44
C ALA A 8 26.39 -36.19 -14.88
N ALA A 9 26.87 -35.12 -15.53
CA ALA A 9 28.16 -34.50 -15.24
C ALA A 9 28.11 -33.16 -14.48
N ILE A 10 27.01 -32.84 -13.79
CA ILE A 10 27.01 -31.73 -12.80
C ILE A 10 27.09 -32.35 -11.40
N SER A 11 28.23 -32.99 -11.13
CA SER A 11 28.61 -33.36 -9.77
C SER A 11 29.04 -32.07 -9.07
N ILE A 12 28.13 -31.48 -8.31
CA ILE A 12 28.45 -30.34 -7.45
C ILE A 12 29.31 -30.90 -6.32
N GLU A 13 30.63 -30.78 -6.44
CA GLU A 13 31.55 -30.97 -5.32
C GLU A 13 31.26 -29.89 -4.27
N THR A 14 30.34 -30.19 -3.36
CA THR A 14 30.09 -29.35 -2.19
C THR A 14 31.22 -29.63 -1.20
N GLU A 15 32.30 -28.86 -1.25
CA GLU A 15 33.17 -28.80 -0.09
C GLU A 15 32.34 -28.37 1.14
N PRO A 16 32.51 -29.04 2.31
CA PRO A 16 31.80 -28.62 3.51
C PRO A 16 32.29 -27.22 3.90
N ARG A 17 31.40 -26.23 3.75
CA ARG A 17 31.64 -24.85 4.16
C ARG A 17 32.08 -24.83 5.63
N LYS A 18 33.34 -24.46 5.89
CA LYS A 18 33.86 -24.25 7.25
C LYS A 18 32.98 -23.22 7.96
N VAL A 19 32.14 -23.69 8.87
CA VAL A 19 31.41 -22.84 9.80
C VAL A 19 32.44 -22.36 10.83
N LEU A 20 32.89 -21.12 10.66
CA LEU A 20 33.61 -20.42 11.72
C LEU A 20 32.70 -20.44 12.95
N ASN A 21 33.22 -20.91 14.08
CA ASN A 21 32.53 -20.98 15.36
C ASN A 21 32.00 -19.58 15.75
N GLU A 22 30.78 -19.26 15.33
CA GLU A 22 30.06 -18.07 15.76
C GLU A 22 29.59 -18.32 17.20
N ALA A 23 29.97 -17.43 18.11
CA ALA A 23 29.44 -17.38 19.46
C ALA A 23 27.89 -17.43 19.44
N PRO A 24 27.22 -18.03 20.45
CA PRO A 24 25.78 -18.22 20.44
C PRO A 24 25.06 -16.86 20.32
N LYS A 25 24.60 -16.55 19.11
CA LYS A 25 23.72 -15.41 18.85
C LYS A 25 22.45 -15.66 19.66
N LYS A 26 22.12 -14.75 20.59
CA LYS A 26 20.81 -14.73 21.27
C LYS A 26 19.74 -15.00 20.22
N GLY A 27 19.04 -16.12 20.35
CA GLY A 27 18.08 -16.57 19.36
C GLY A 27 17.11 -15.46 19.04
N LYS A 28 16.88 -15.18 17.75
CA LYS A 28 15.87 -14.21 17.30
C LYS A 28 14.52 -14.67 17.86
N VAL A 29 14.08 -14.06 18.95
CA VAL A 29 12.71 -14.25 19.45
C VAL A 29 11.80 -13.56 18.46
N ARG A 30 11.05 -14.34 17.68
CA ARG A 30 10.00 -13.81 16.82
C ARG A 30 8.89 -13.32 17.73
N LYS A 31 8.40 -12.09 17.54
CA LYS A 31 7.20 -11.63 18.24
C LYS A 31 6.06 -12.60 17.87
N SER A 32 5.44 -13.20 18.87
CA SER A 32 4.18 -13.92 18.70
C SER A 32 3.09 -12.92 18.33
N GLN A 33 2.17 -13.34 17.47
CA GLN A 33 0.98 -12.56 17.15
C GLN A 33 0.13 -12.35 18.42
N SER A 34 -0.43 -11.15 18.60
CA SER A 34 -1.37 -10.92 19.70
C SER A 34 -2.73 -11.57 19.41
N ALA A 35 -3.52 -11.84 20.44
CA ALA A 35 -4.88 -12.38 20.26
C ALA A 35 -5.77 -11.43 19.43
N GLU A 36 -5.58 -10.11 19.58
CA GLU A 36 -6.30 -9.10 18.80
C GLU A 36 -5.89 -9.10 17.33
N GLU A 37 -4.59 -9.22 17.03
CA GLU A 37 -4.09 -9.32 15.67
C GLU A 37 -4.58 -10.60 14.97
N TYR A 38 -4.68 -11.69 15.73
CA TYR A 38 -5.22 -12.95 15.23
C TYR A 38 -6.70 -12.82 14.88
N GLN A 39 -7.51 -12.26 15.79
CA GLN A 39 -8.93 -12.07 15.54
C GLN A 39 -9.18 -11.18 14.31
N ARG A 40 -8.45 -10.06 14.17
CA ARG A 40 -8.55 -9.21 12.97
C ARG A 40 -8.23 -9.96 11.67
N GLN A 41 -7.27 -10.89 11.70
CA GLN A 41 -6.97 -11.70 10.53
C GLN A 41 -8.09 -12.68 10.22
N VAL A 42 -8.66 -13.33 11.23
CA VAL A 42 -9.82 -14.24 11.06
C VAL A 42 -10.98 -13.47 10.43
N ASP A 43 -11.34 -12.31 10.98
CA ASP A 43 -12.44 -11.48 10.46
C ASP A 43 -12.18 -11.07 9.00
N LEU A 44 -10.93 -10.74 8.65
CA LEU A 44 -10.56 -10.41 7.27
C LEU A 44 -10.68 -11.61 6.32
N TYR A 45 -10.24 -12.80 6.76
CA TYR A 45 -10.35 -14.03 5.97
C TYR A 45 -11.81 -14.45 5.75
N GLU A 46 -12.68 -14.26 6.75
CA GLU A 46 -14.11 -14.52 6.63
C GLU A 46 -14.79 -13.59 5.62
N SER A 47 -14.39 -12.32 5.58
CA SER A 47 -14.91 -11.34 4.61
C SER A 47 -14.46 -11.59 3.17
N GLY A 48 -13.40 -12.38 2.99
CA GLY A 48 -12.78 -12.68 1.70
C GLY A 48 -11.86 -11.56 1.19
N PRO A 49 -11.14 -11.79 0.08
CA PRO A 49 -10.28 -10.77 -0.50
C PRO A 49 -11.13 -9.62 -1.05
N PRO A 50 -10.69 -8.35 -0.87
CA PRO A 50 -11.37 -7.22 -1.47
C PRO A 50 -11.30 -7.34 -3.00
N ILE A 51 -12.46 -7.40 -3.65
CA ILE A 51 -12.55 -7.44 -5.12
C ILE A 51 -12.24 -6.04 -5.64
N GLN A 52 -11.07 -5.87 -6.27
CA GLN A 52 -10.69 -4.61 -6.89
C GLN A 52 -11.45 -4.42 -8.20
N THR A 53 -12.61 -3.76 -8.12
CA THR A 53 -13.39 -3.34 -9.29
C THR A 53 -12.80 -2.07 -9.91
N LEU A 54 -13.20 -1.73 -11.14
CA LEU A 54 -12.79 -0.48 -11.81
C LEU A 54 -13.22 0.78 -11.03
N THR A 55 -14.23 0.69 -10.18
CA THR A 55 -14.77 1.81 -9.39
C THR A 55 -14.40 1.74 -7.91
N SER A 56 -13.72 0.67 -7.47
CA SER A 56 -13.36 0.43 -6.06
C SER A 56 -12.70 1.64 -5.39
N ILE A 57 -11.80 2.34 -6.08
CA ILE A 57 -11.12 3.54 -5.55
C ILE A 57 -12.06 4.74 -5.37
N LEU A 58 -13.19 4.80 -6.05
CA LEU A 58 -14.19 5.86 -5.90
C LEU A 58 -15.24 5.52 -4.84
N GLU A 59 -15.39 4.23 -4.51
CA GLU A 59 -16.36 3.70 -3.57
C GLU A 59 -15.80 3.55 -2.15
N ARG A 60 -14.46 3.64 -2.00
CA ARG A 60 -13.79 3.62 -0.70
C ARG A 60 -14.25 4.81 0.16
N ASP A 61 -14.41 4.56 1.45
CA ASP A 61 -14.61 5.62 2.43
C ASP A 61 -13.27 6.32 2.74
N TYR A 62 -13.28 7.65 2.60
CA TYR A 62 -12.15 8.53 2.83
C TYR A 62 -12.35 9.43 4.05
N SER A 63 -13.32 9.16 4.92
CA SER A 63 -13.55 9.94 6.14
C SER A 63 -12.56 9.64 7.28
N GLU A 64 -12.00 8.43 7.32
CA GLU A 64 -11.14 7.93 8.42
C GLU A 64 -9.68 7.69 8.00
N ILE A 65 -9.13 8.54 7.15
CA ILE A 65 -7.77 8.37 6.64
C ILE A 65 -6.72 9.04 7.52
N ASP A 66 -5.59 8.35 7.68
CA ASP A 66 -4.41 8.90 8.35
C ASP A 66 -3.57 9.71 7.35
N GLY A 67 -3.61 11.03 7.46
CA GLY A 67 -2.82 11.92 6.61
C GLY A 67 -1.30 11.75 6.75
N MET A 68 -0.80 11.13 7.82
CA MET A 68 0.62 10.78 7.95
C MET A 68 0.98 9.52 7.17
N ASN A 69 0.01 8.64 6.91
CA ASN A 69 0.20 7.45 6.11
C ASN A 69 0.30 7.81 4.62
N ARG A 70 1.41 7.40 4.01
CA ARG A 70 1.66 7.61 2.57
C ARG A 70 0.57 6.96 1.71
N LEU A 71 0.13 5.75 2.07
CA LEU A 71 -0.85 5.01 1.26
C LEU A 71 -2.20 5.73 1.23
N ASP A 72 -2.59 6.34 2.33
CA ASP A 72 -3.86 7.05 2.46
C ASP A 72 -3.85 8.36 1.67
N ARG A 73 -2.78 9.16 1.77
CA ARG A 73 -2.61 10.34 0.92
C ARG A 73 -2.63 10.02 -0.57
N HIS A 74 -1.90 8.97 -0.96
CA HIS A 74 -1.89 8.52 -2.35
C HIS A 74 -3.27 8.02 -2.80
N ALA A 75 -4.00 7.33 -1.93
CA ALA A 75 -5.35 6.86 -2.24
C ALA A 75 -6.31 8.01 -2.50
N VAL A 76 -6.26 9.08 -1.70
CA VAL A 76 -7.06 10.30 -1.94
C VAL A 76 -6.67 10.96 -3.25
N ARG A 77 -5.37 11.17 -3.48
CA ARG A 77 -4.87 11.79 -4.72
C ARG A 77 -5.40 11.04 -5.94
N HIS A 78 -5.23 9.72 -5.98
CA HIS A 78 -5.63 8.91 -7.12
C HIS A 78 -7.15 8.82 -7.29
N ALA A 79 -7.92 8.82 -6.20
CA ALA A 79 -9.37 8.89 -6.26
C ALA A 79 -9.84 10.23 -6.85
N ALA A 80 -9.28 11.35 -6.37
CA ALA A 80 -9.57 12.69 -6.85
C ALA A 80 -9.20 12.86 -8.34
N GLU A 81 -7.99 12.43 -8.74
CA GLU A 81 -7.56 12.42 -10.14
C GLU A 81 -8.54 11.63 -11.02
N ARG A 82 -8.91 10.42 -10.60
CA ARG A 82 -9.84 9.59 -11.35
C ARG A 82 -11.22 10.24 -11.47
N ALA A 83 -11.77 10.79 -10.39
CA ALA A 83 -13.04 11.49 -10.40
C ALA A 83 -13.00 12.70 -11.36
N TYR A 84 -11.91 13.47 -11.33
CA TYR A 84 -11.68 14.59 -12.24
C TYR A 84 -11.65 14.14 -13.71
N PHE A 85 -10.91 13.08 -14.06
CA PHE A 85 -10.84 12.57 -15.43
C PHE A 85 -12.18 12.02 -15.94
N LEU A 86 -12.99 11.44 -15.04
CA LEU A 86 -14.35 11.01 -15.35
C LEU A 86 -15.36 12.16 -15.41
N LYS A 87 -14.90 13.42 -15.29
CA LYS A 87 -15.74 14.63 -15.25
C LYS A 87 -16.75 14.66 -14.11
N ARG A 88 -16.49 13.88 -13.06
CA ARG A 88 -17.28 13.83 -11.82
C ARG A 88 -16.72 14.84 -10.82
N TYR A 89 -16.78 16.13 -11.17
CA TYR A 89 -16.10 17.20 -10.42
C TYR A 89 -16.63 17.36 -8.99
N GLN A 90 -17.95 17.19 -8.78
CA GLN A 90 -18.54 17.21 -7.44
C GLN A 90 -17.97 16.10 -6.55
N ASP A 91 -17.79 14.89 -7.09
CA ASP A 91 -17.23 13.77 -6.34
C ASP A 91 -15.74 13.99 -6.03
N CYS A 92 -14.99 14.57 -6.96
CA CYS A 92 -13.60 14.96 -6.70
C CYS A 92 -13.48 15.90 -5.49
N ILE A 93 -14.35 16.90 -5.42
CA ILE A 93 -14.36 17.86 -4.31
C ILE A 93 -14.74 17.16 -3.01
N LYS A 94 -15.82 16.38 -3.04
CA LYS A 94 -16.31 15.66 -1.87
C LYS A 94 -15.26 14.70 -1.28
N LEU A 95 -14.60 13.91 -2.13
CA LEU A 95 -13.55 12.96 -1.69
C LEU A 95 -12.39 13.66 -0.97
N VAL A 96 -12.00 14.85 -1.45
CA VAL A 96 -10.92 15.63 -0.83
C VAL A 96 -11.41 16.31 0.45
N ASP A 97 -12.62 16.84 0.47
CA ASP A 97 -13.20 17.46 1.67
C ASP A 97 -13.39 16.44 2.80
N ASP A 98 -13.94 15.25 2.48
CA ASP A 98 -14.14 14.15 3.44
C ASP A 98 -12.79 13.68 4.03
N SER A 99 -11.70 13.78 3.25
CA SER A 99 -10.34 13.39 3.69
C SER A 99 -9.71 14.29 4.73
N LYS A 100 -10.13 15.55 4.84
CA LYS A 100 -9.54 16.61 5.70
C LYS A 100 -8.02 16.80 5.53
N LEU A 101 -7.43 16.30 4.45
CA LEU A 101 -5.99 16.40 4.21
C LEU A 101 -5.54 17.85 4.02
N LEU A 102 -6.36 18.66 3.35
CA LEU A 102 -6.08 20.08 3.11
C LEU A 102 -6.20 20.94 4.38
N GLU A 103 -6.91 20.45 5.39
CA GLU A 103 -7.13 21.14 6.67
C GLU A 103 -6.05 20.80 7.71
N SER A 104 -5.18 19.84 7.40
CA SER A 104 -4.20 19.28 8.34
C SER A 104 -2.83 19.96 8.21
N PRO A 105 -2.49 20.98 9.04
CA PRO A 105 -1.25 21.75 8.88
C PRO A 105 0.00 20.91 9.12
N GLU A 106 -0.10 19.86 9.95
CA GLU A 106 1.00 18.95 10.22
C GLU A 106 1.38 18.12 8.98
N VAL A 107 0.36 17.66 8.25
CA VAL A 107 0.53 16.91 7.01
C VAL A 107 1.12 17.81 5.93
N GLU A 108 0.62 19.04 5.81
CA GLU A 108 1.16 20.03 4.86
C GLU A 108 2.65 20.32 5.13
N LYS A 109 3.04 20.49 6.40
CA LYS A 109 4.44 20.75 6.75
C LYS A 109 5.38 19.62 6.35
N LYS A 110 4.96 18.37 6.51
CA LYS A 110 5.81 17.18 6.29
C LYS A 110 5.71 16.61 4.87
N HIS A 111 4.56 16.78 4.24
CA HIS A 111 4.19 16.17 2.97
C HIS A 111 3.60 17.20 1.98
N ALA A 112 4.16 18.41 1.98
CA ALA A 112 3.72 19.55 1.19
C ALA A 112 3.47 19.22 -0.28
N ARG A 113 4.35 18.42 -0.90
CA ARG A 113 4.19 18.02 -2.31
C ARG A 113 2.91 17.21 -2.55
N ASP A 114 2.64 16.21 -1.72
CA ASP A 114 1.46 15.36 -1.86
C ASP A 114 0.18 16.20 -1.69
N VAL A 115 0.19 17.10 -0.71
CA VAL A 115 -0.91 18.02 -0.41
C VAL A 115 -1.13 19.01 -1.55
N GLU A 116 -0.08 19.55 -2.15
CA GLU A 116 -0.17 20.48 -3.27
C GLU A 116 -0.70 19.80 -4.53
N GLU A 117 -0.27 18.57 -4.83
CA GLU A 117 -0.81 17.79 -5.96
C GLU A 117 -2.33 17.56 -5.79
N ILE A 118 -2.79 17.22 -4.58
CA ILE A 118 -4.22 17.10 -4.26
C ILE A 118 -4.93 18.46 -4.44
N ARG A 119 -4.33 19.54 -3.95
CA ARG A 119 -4.88 20.90 -4.01
C ARG A 119 -5.06 21.38 -5.46
N ILE A 120 -4.13 21.06 -6.36
CA ILE A 120 -4.22 21.41 -7.78
C ILE A 120 -5.46 20.76 -8.42
N VAL A 121 -5.64 19.45 -8.21
CA VAL A 121 -6.80 18.72 -8.77
C VAL A 121 -8.10 19.24 -8.18
N TYR A 122 -8.13 19.46 -6.87
CA TYR A 122 -9.28 20.00 -6.15
C TYR A 122 -9.71 21.38 -6.66
N ASN A 123 -8.76 22.31 -6.79
CA ASN A 123 -9.03 23.65 -7.29
C ASN A 123 -9.45 23.65 -8.77
N SER A 124 -8.87 22.75 -9.57
CA SER A 124 -9.25 22.55 -10.97
C SER A 124 -10.67 22.00 -11.11
N ALA A 125 -11.09 21.11 -10.20
CA ALA A 125 -12.48 20.64 -10.16
C ALA A 125 -13.45 21.75 -9.74
N LYS A 126 -13.06 22.56 -8.73
CA LYS A 126 -13.86 23.70 -8.25
C LYS A 126 -14.07 24.78 -9.30
N SER A 127 -13.09 25.03 -10.16
CA SER A 127 -13.22 26.06 -11.21
C SER A 127 -14.13 25.65 -12.38
N LEU A 128 -14.52 24.37 -12.45
CA LEU A 128 -15.37 23.80 -13.49
C LEU A 128 -16.84 23.60 -13.05
N LEU A 129 -17.18 23.98 -11.82
CA LEU A 129 -18.55 24.02 -11.29
C LEU A 129 -19.09 25.45 -11.32
#